data_AF-A0ABC8AVD1-F1
#
_entry.id   AF-A0ABC8AVD1-F1
#
_cell.length_a   1.000
_cell.length_b   1.000
_cell.length_c   1.000
_cell.angle_alpha   90.00
_cell.angle_beta   90.00
_cell.angle_gamma   90.00
#
_symmetry.space_group_name_H-M   'P 1'
#
loop_
_entity.id
_entity.type
_entity.pdbx_description
1 polymer ?
#
loop_
_entity_poly.entity_id
_entity_poly.type
_entity_poly.pdbx_seq_one_letter_code
_entity_poly.pdbx_strand_id
1 'polypeptide(L)'
;MSATLRPGEYFAGYQILRKLGAGGMGAVYQARDRDLPRFVALKLLSLPDDGALDSRARFRREADTVARLQHPNIVTVYARGEEADQLWIAMTFVDGSDVARALREGAMHPARAVRIISETAAALDHAHETGILHRDVKPANILLTEGRPERALLTDFGIAKAFDESRQLTQGGEILASFQYAAPERLTRPGEVDPRADVYSLGCTLFHMLTGQPPYPGQNVGQIIYGHAYEPIPLPSHRNPALPRGFDEVITRALAKEPDHRFANCAELARSAAQVTRQGPPPPRTGPQPKPGPQPRTGPPPHPKPPPQTGPARTSDHLSGPRFATTRTAPGVPTGPPPTIPAPPQRQAAPSGPPPEPPERTGRGDTGPGIGTGPPPPPKRDTTFRIMIGLAVVTALALVSYFVFKFGDGHPSLSSATTTGVVPVTTTAVVSPTTLTTTETPYTTTTWTSPTTTTAAPPKAIVVPDVVGSPIATAKTQLEKEGFVVKEVQREDKHTKGTVVALDPAAGTSHPVGSTVTVYVSSGPATTITMPTLVGLSVADATGALQKLGWKGTITPTYVKTTDTAKSGKITDQNPAAGTTIARDAPVTVSVGQVSYSSYPS
;
A
#
# COMPACT_ATOMS: atom_id res chain seq x y z
N MET A 1 -2.99 -26.95 19.79
CA MET A 1 -4.29 -26.88 19.05
C MET A 1 -5.29 -26.14 19.92
N SER A 2 -5.99 -25.12 19.41
CA SER A 2 -7.01 -24.41 20.22
C SER A 2 -8.27 -25.27 20.40
N ALA A 3 -8.75 -25.37 21.64
CA ALA A 3 -9.90 -26.19 22.00
C ALA A 3 -11.19 -25.61 21.40
N THR A 4 -11.94 -26.42 20.64
CA THR A 4 -13.25 -26.00 20.13
C THR A 4 -14.34 -26.33 21.15
N LEU A 5 -14.79 -25.31 21.88
CA LEU A 5 -15.89 -25.43 22.84
C LEU A 5 -17.24 -25.69 22.16
N ARG A 6 -18.12 -26.42 22.86
CA ARG A 6 -19.45 -26.84 22.39
C ARG A 6 -20.57 -26.00 23.02
N PRO A 7 -21.72 -25.83 22.35
CA PRO A 7 -22.92 -25.27 22.98
C PRO A 7 -23.29 -26.02 24.27
N GLY A 8 -23.62 -25.26 25.33
CA GLY A 8 -23.94 -25.76 26.67
C GLY A 8 -22.73 -25.96 27.59
N GLU A 9 -21.51 -26.00 27.05
CA GLU A 9 -20.26 -26.10 27.82
C GLU A 9 -20.00 -24.83 28.64
N TYR A 10 -19.32 -24.95 29.78
CA TYR A 10 -18.89 -23.82 30.60
C TYR A 10 -17.38 -23.63 30.49
N PHE A 11 -16.95 -22.39 30.25
CA PHE A 11 -15.55 -21.98 30.22
C PHE A 11 -15.43 -20.57 30.79
N ALA A 12 -14.48 -20.32 31.68
CA ALA A 12 -14.22 -19.05 32.35
C ALA A 12 -15.43 -18.43 33.08
N GLY A 13 -16.36 -19.27 33.55
CA GLY A 13 -17.62 -18.81 34.14
C GLY A 13 -18.67 -18.37 33.12
N TYR A 14 -18.45 -18.61 31.83
CA TYR A 14 -19.41 -18.32 30.76
C TYR A 14 -19.97 -19.61 30.15
N GLN A 15 -21.28 -19.66 29.96
CA GLN A 15 -21.94 -20.77 29.25
C GLN A 15 -21.90 -20.51 27.74
N ILE A 16 -21.24 -21.36 26.96
CA ILE A 16 -21.14 -21.23 25.52
C ILE A 16 -22.50 -21.50 24.87
N LEU A 17 -22.97 -20.58 24.02
CA LEU A 17 -24.23 -20.72 23.28
C LEU A 17 -23.98 -21.15 21.84
N ARG A 18 -23.08 -20.44 21.14
CA ARG A 18 -22.68 -20.75 19.76
C ARG A 18 -21.33 -20.14 19.42
N LYS A 19 -20.65 -20.71 18.43
CA LYS A 19 -19.49 -20.08 17.79
C LYS A 19 -19.97 -18.93 16.88
N LEU A 20 -19.33 -17.77 16.98
CA LEU A 20 -19.55 -16.61 16.10
C LEU A 20 -18.59 -16.62 14.92
N GLY A 21 -17.33 -17.03 15.15
CA GLY A 21 -16.32 -17.13 14.12
C GLY A 21 -15.03 -17.78 14.62
N ALA A 22 -14.08 -17.96 13.71
CA ALA A 22 -12.69 -18.24 14.04
C ALA A 22 -11.78 -17.72 12.93
N GLY A 23 -10.53 -17.45 13.29
CA GLY A 23 -9.47 -17.01 12.40
C GLY A 23 -8.09 -17.26 13.02
N GLY A 24 -7.04 -16.73 12.39
CA GLY A 24 -5.65 -16.95 12.79
C GLY A 24 -5.33 -16.54 14.24
N MET A 25 -6.07 -15.57 14.79
CA MET A 25 -5.92 -15.12 16.18
C MET A 25 -6.78 -15.92 17.19
N GLY A 26 -7.54 -16.92 16.76
CA GLY A 26 -8.35 -17.79 17.62
C GLY A 26 -9.85 -17.80 17.28
N ALA A 27 -10.69 -18.16 18.25
CA ALA A 27 -12.12 -18.40 18.05
C ALA A 27 -12.98 -17.48 18.94
N VAL A 28 -14.10 -16.98 18.39
CA VAL A 28 -15.05 -16.12 19.11
C VAL A 28 -16.38 -16.84 19.26
N TYR A 29 -16.95 -16.80 20.46
CA TYR A 29 -18.20 -17.43 20.83
C TYR A 29 -19.18 -16.41 21.40
N GLN A 30 -20.48 -16.59 21.15
CA GLN A 30 -21.51 -15.97 21.97
C GLN A 30 -21.67 -16.85 23.20
N ALA A 31 -21.55 -16.25 24.38
CA ALA A 31 -21.71 -16.93 25.64
C ALA A 31 -22.64 -16.14 26.57
N ARG A 32 -23.24 -16.83 27.54
CA ARG A 32 -24.02 -16.24 28.63
C ARG A 32 -23.13 -16.11 29.85
N ASP A 33 -23.12 -14.93 30.46
CA ASP A 33 -22.48 -14.70 31.76
C ASP A 33 -23.26 -15.50 32.84
N ARG A 34 -22.56 -16.28 33.67
CA ARG A 34 -23.21 -17.09 34.72
C ARG A 34 -23.83 -16.23 35.81
N ASP A 35 -23.16 -15.13 36.16
CA ASP A 35 -23.47 -14.35 37.36
C ASP A 35 -24.30 -13.09 37.01
N LEU A 36 -24.33 -12.68 35.74
CA LEU A 36 -25.08 -11.53 35.25
C LEU A 36 -26.02 -11.88 34.10
N PRO A 37 -27.22 -11.27 33.99
CA PRO A 37 -28.20 -11.55 32.94
C PRO A 37 -27.83 -10.89 31.60
N ARG A 38 -26.65 -11.22 31.06
CA ARG A 38 -26.12 -10.65 29.81
C ARG A 38 -25.46 -11.70 28.91
N PHE A 39 -25.41 -11.40 27.62
CA PHE A 39 -24.56 -12.10 26.65
C PHE A 39 -23.22 -11.40 26.52
N VAL A 40 -22.16 -12.18 26.28
CA VAL A 40 -20.81 -11.70 26.00
C VAL A 40 -20.29 -12.32 24.71
N ALA A 41 -19.40 -11.60 24.03
CA ALA A 41 -18.51 -12.21 23.06
C ALA A 41 -17.27 -12.72 23.81
N LEU A 42 -17.06 -14.03 23.82
CA LEU A 42 -15.91 -14.68 24.44
C LEU A 42 -14.91 -15.08 23.35
N LYS A 43 -13.76 -14.41 23.31
CA LYS A 43 -12.67 -14.69 22.37
C LYS A 43 -11.59 -15.53 23.06
N LEU A 44 -11.39 -16.74 22.56
CA LEU A 44 -10.28 -17.62 22.90
C LEU A 44 -9.14 -17.35 21.93
N LEU A 45 -7.91 -17.24 22.43
CA LEU A 45 -6.75 -16.80 21.65
C LEU A 45 -5.78 -17.93 21.36
N SER A 46 -5.45 -18.14 20.09
CA SER A 46 -4.42 -19.11 19.69
C SER A 46 -3.04 -18.46 19.83
N LEU A 47 -2.22 -18.91 20.80
CA LEU A 47 -0.79 -18.59 20.82
C LEU A 47 0.02 -19.70 20.14
N PRO A 48 1.17 -19.37 19.50
CA PRO A 48 2.17 -20.36 19.12
C PRO A 48 2.80 -21.05 20.35
N ASP A 49 3.13 -22.33 20.22
CA ASP A 49 3.67 -23.14 21.33
C ASP A 49 5.12 -22.74 21.72
N ASP A 50 5.86 -22.11 20.81
CA ASP A 50 7.30 -21.86 20.93
C ASP A 50 7.66 -20.42 21.34
N GLY A 51 7.63 -20.16 22.65
CA GLY A 51 8.05 -18.88 23.27
C GLY A 51 7.19 -18.40 24.46
N ALA A 52 6.33 -19.27 24.99
CA ALA A 52 5.10 -18.92 25.70
C ALA A 52 5.16 -17.87 26.84
N LEU A 53 6.26 -17.75 27.61
CA LEU A 53 6.26 -16.93 28.84
C LEU A 53 6.28 -15.41 28.58
N ASP A 54 7.19 -14.91 27.75
CA ASP A 54 7.22 -13.45 27.44
C ASP A 54 5.99 -13.03 26.64
N SER A 55 5.54 -13.88 25.70
CA SER A 55 4.34 -13.64 24.92
C SER A 55 3.09 -13.51 25.80
N ARG A 56 2.89 -14.43 26.76
CA ARG A 56 1.75 -14.35 27.71
C ARG A 56 1.86 -13.13 28.63
N ALA A 57 3.06 -12.78 29.10
CA ALA A 57 3.27 -11.62 29.96
C ALA A 57 2.93 -10.30 29.24
N ARG A 58 3.41 -10.13 28.00
CA ARG A 58 3.11 -8.99 27.14
C ARG A 58 1.63 -8.94 26.75
N PHE A 59 1.01 -10.08 26.44
CA PHE A 59 -0.42 -10.16 26.15
C PHE A 59 -1.26 -9.61 27.30
N ARG A 60 -0.98 -10.06 28.54
CA ARG A 60 -1.71 -9.61 29.74
C ARG A 60 -1.59 -8.09 29.90
N ARG A 61 -0.41 -7.51 29.66
CA ARG A 61 -0.18 -6.05 29.72
C ARG A 61 -0.95 -5.28 28.64
N GLU A 62 -0.94 -5.73 27.39
CA GLU A 62 -1.67 -5.03 26.31
C GLU A 62 -3.18 -5.13 26.49
N ALA A 63 -3.67 -6.30 26.93
CA ALA A 63 -5.08 -6.50 27.26
C ALA A 63 -5.52 -5.66 28.47
N ASP A 64 -4.68 -5.47 29.50
CA ASP A 64 -4.94 -4.55 30.62
C ASP A 64 -5.02 -3.08 30.19
N THR A 65 -4.20 -2.70 29.22
CA THR A 65 -4.17 -1.35 28.68
C THR A 65 -5.44 -1.08 27.85
N VAL A 66 -5.84 -2.00 26.96
CA VAL A 66 -7.09 -1.86 26.18
C VAL A 66 -8.34 -1.97 27.06
N ALA A 67 -8.34 -2.79 28.12
CA ALA A 67 -9.49 -2.92 29.02
C ALA A 67 -9.83 -1.63 29.81
N ARG A 68 -8.97 -0.62 29.78
CA ARG A 68 -9.22 0.71 30.37
C ARG A 68 -9.97 1.66 29.43
N LEU A 69 -10.04 1.34 28.12
CA LEU A 69 -10.74 2.17 27.14
C LEU A 69 -12.25 2.09 27.35
N GLN A 70 -12.89 3.24 27.53
CA GLN A 70 -14.33 3.38 27.68
C GLN A 70 -14.86 4.46 26.74
N HIS A 71 -15.39 4.04 25.59
CA HIS A 71 -15.90 4.94 24.56
C HIS A 71 -17.15 4.33 23.91
N PRO A 72 -18.19 5.12 23.56
CA PRO A 72 -19.41 4.61 22.92
C PRO A 72 -19.20 3.88 21.58
N ASN A 73 -18.05 4.05 20.94
CA ASN A 73 -17.69 3.38 19.68
C ASN A 73 -16.50 2.40 19.84
N ILE A 74 -16.17 1.98 21.06
CA ILE A 74 -15.20 0.89 21.34
C ILE A 74 -15.94 -0.28 21.99
N VAL A 75 -15.65 -1.51 21.55
CA VAL A 75 -16.13 -2.72 22.22
C VAL A 75 -15.46 -2.86 23.59
N THR A 76 -16.24 -2.71 24.65
CA THR A 76 -15.76 -2.81 26.04
C THR A 76 -15.30 -4.23 26.37
N VAL A 77 -14.10 -4.36 26.92
CA VAL A 77 -13.63 -5.60 27.54
C VAL A 77 -14.15 -5.66 28.98
N TYR A 78 -14.88 -6.72 29.33
CA TYR A 78 -15.41 -6.91 30.69
C TYR A 78 -14.44 -7.68 31.58
N ALA A 79 -13.77 -8.69 31.02
CA ALA A 79 -12.82 -9.53 31.73
C ALA A 79 -11.83 -10.16 30.76
N ARG A 80 -10.68 -10.59 31.28
CA ARG A 80 -9.68 -11.39 30.58
C ARG A 80 -9.09 -12.40 31.56
N GLY A 81 -8.56 -13.49 31.04
CA GLY A 81 -7.92 -14.48 31.89
C GLY A 81 -7.24 -15.59 31.11
N GLU A 82 -6.98 -16.66 31.85
CA GLU A 82 -6.34 -17.87 31.37
C GLU A 82 -6.98 -19.04 32.13
N GLU A 83 -7.47 -20.04 31.41
CA GLU A 83 -8.01 -21.26 32.00
C GLU A 83 -7.66 -22.44 31.10
N ALA A 84 -7.27 -23.58 31.70
CA ALA A 84 -6.81 -24.77 30.96
C ALA A 84 -5.77 -24.46 29.86
N ASP A 85 -4.77 -23.62 30.21
CA ASP A 85 -3.70 -23.13 29.31
C ASP A 85 -4.19 -22.22 28.15
N GLN A 86 -5.50 -21.97 28.04
CA GLN A 86 -6.15 -21.18 26.99
C GLN A 86 -6.43 -19.76 27.47
N LEU A 87 -5.76 -18.78 26.85
CA LEU A 87 -6.04 -17.35 27.06
C LEU A 87 -7.41 -16.96 26.51
N TRP A 88 -8.11 -16.07 27.22
CA TRP A 88 -9.44 -15.61 26.84
C TRP A 88 -9.71 -14.13 27.19
N ILE A 89 -10.62 -13.52 26.43
CA ILE A 89 -11.16 -12.18 26.65
C ILE A 89 -12.69 -12.24 26.53
N ALA A 90 -13.42 -11.77 27.54
CA ALA A 90 -14.85 -11.57 27.51
C ALA A 90 -15.16 -10.08 27.29
N MET A 91 -15.93 -9.77 26.26
CA MET A 91 -16.23 -8.40 25.82
C MET A 91 -17.71 -8.22 25.49
N THR A 92 -18.15 -6.97 25.28
CA THR A 92 -19.52 -6.64 24.86
C THR A 92 -19.94 -7.49 23.65
N PHE A 93 -21.01 -8.26 23.78
CA PHE A 93 -21.66 -8.87 22.62
C PHE A 93 -22.38 -7.77 21.83
N VAL A 94 -21.92 -7.51 20.61
CA VAL A 94 -22.59 -6.62 19.67
C VAL A 94 -23.54 -7.45 18.82
N ASP A 95 -24.84 -7.27 19.00
CA ASP A 95 -25.84 -7.93 18.18
C ASP A 95 -25.93 -7.22 16.82
N GLY A 96 -25.65 -7.97 15.75
CA GLY A 96 -25.57 -7.46 14.39
C GLY A 96 -24.44 -8.05 13.55
N SER A 97 -23.78 -7.20 12.74
CA SER A 97 -22.82 -7.62 11.72
C SER A 97 -21.52 -6.79 11.77
N ASP A 98 -20.74 -6.83 10.70
CA ASP A 98 -19.49 -6.08 10.54
C ASP A 98 -19.44 -5.41 9.16
N VAL A 99 -18.58 -4.39 9.00
CA VAL A 99 -18.45 -3.65 7.74
C VAL A 99 -17.99 -4.58 6.60
N ALA A 100 -17.14 -5.59 6.85
CA ALA A 100 -16.74 -6.55 5.79
C ALA A 100 -17.91 -7.42 5.31
N ARG A 101 -18.88 -7.75 6.17
CA ARG A 101 -20.12 -8.41 5.77
C ARG A 101 -21.03 -7.50 4.96
N ALA A 102 -21.20 -6.24 5.39
CA ALA A 102 -21.99 -5.27 4.66
C ALA A 102 -21.40 -4.96 3.26
N LEU A 103 -20.07 -5.02 3.10
CA LEU A 103 -19.41 -4.85 1.78
C LEU A 103 -19.64 -6.02 0.81
N ARG A 104 -20.18 -7.16 1.25
CA ARG A 104 -20.58 -8.24 0.33
C ARG A 104 -21.81 -7.88 -0.53
N GLU A 105 -22.52 -6.82 -0.17
CA GLU A 105 -23.60 -6.22 -0.96
C GLU A 105 -23.07 -5.18 -1.98
N GLY A 106 -21.76 -4.88 -1.95
CA GLY A 106 -21.10 -3.91 -2.81
C GLY A 106 -20.69 -2.62 -2.10
N ALA A 107 -20.49 -1.56 -2.87
CA ALA A 107 -20.13 -0.24 -2.34
C ALA A 107 -21.27 0.37 -1.51
N MET A 108 -20.93 1.01 -0.40
CA MET A 108 -21.89 1.68 0.48
C MET A 108 -22.24 3.08 -0.02
N HIS A 109 -23.48 3.51 0.27
CA HIS A 109 -23.87 4.90 0.05
C HIS A 109 -22.96 5.86 0.85
N PRO A 110 -22.40 6.93 0.25
CA PRO A 110 -21.38 7.77 0.88
C PRO A 110 -21.76 8.30 2.27
N ALA A 111 -23.01 8.71 2.48
CA ALA A 111 -23.48 9.19 3.78
C ALA A 111 -23.42 8.11 4.89
N ARG A 112 -23.66 6.82 4.57
CA ARG A 112 -23.53 5.72 5.55
C ARG A 112 -22.05 5.44 5.83
N ALA A 113 -21.22 5.40 4.77
CA ALA A 113 -19.79 5.16 4.90
C ALA A 113 -19.09 6.22 5.77
N VAL A 114 -19.35 7.51 5.48
CA VAL A 114 -18.77 8.64 6.23
C VAL A 114 -19.21 8.63 7.70
N ARG A 115 -20.46 8.25 8.00
CA ARG A 115 -20.97 8.15 9.38
C ARG A 115 -20.24 7.08 10.18
N ILE A 116 -20.13 5.87 9.63
CA ILE A 116 -19.36 4.76 10.23
C ILE A 116 -17.89 5.17 10.44
N ILE A 117 -17.28 5.83 9.46
CA ILE A 117 -15.90 6.35 9.56
C ILE A 117 -15.76 7.44 10.62
N SER A 118 -16.77 8.30 10.82
CA SER A 118 -16.78 9.31 11.88
C SER A 118 -16.87 8.70 13.28
N GLU A 119 -17.74 7.70 13.45
CA GLU A 119 -17.87 6.95 14.70
C GLU A 119 -16.60 6.14 15.01
N THR A 120 -15.97 5.55 13.99
CA THR A 120 -14.69 4.83 14.11
C THR A 120 -13.53 5.79 14.39
N ALA A 121 -13.52 6.99 13.80
CA ALA A 121 -12.50 8.00 14.04
C ALA A 121 -12.51 8.48 15.50
N ALA A 122 -13.68 8.71 16.08
CA ALA A 122 -13.80 9.08 17.50
C ALA A 122 -13.25 7.99 18.43
N ALA A 123 -13.47 6.71 18.10
CA ALA A 123 -12.87 5.58 18.82
C ALA A 123 -11.35 5.52 18.72
N LEU A 124 -10.79 5.79 17.53
CA LEU A 124 -9.34 5.78 17.30
C LEU A 124 -8.64 6.94 18.03
N ASP A 125 -9.14 8.16 17.86
CA ASP A 125 -8.53 9.34 18.47
C ASP A 125 -8.56 9.24 20.01
N HIS A 126 -9.66 8.73 20.60
CA HIS A 126 -9.73 8.47 22.05
C HIS A 126 -8.70 7.43 22.53
N ALA A 127 -8.42 6.41 21.73
CA ALA A 127 -7.37 5.46 22.05
C ALA A 127 -5.97 6.10 21.93
N HIS A 128 -5.74 6.92 20.88
CA HIS A 128 -4.49 7.64 20.66
C HIS A 128 -4.18 8.63 21.79
N GLU A 129 -5.19 9.32 22.35
CA GLU A 129 -5.07 10.18 23.55
C GLU A 129 -4.49 9.43 24.77
N THR A 130 -4.71 8.12 24.86
CA THR A 130 -4.18 7.26 25.93
C THR A 130 -2.88 6.51 25.54
N GLY A 131 -2.31 6.82 24.37
CA GLY A 131 -1.11 6.17 23.83
C GLY A 131 -1.36 4.79 23.21
N ILE A 132 -2.61 4.41 22.95
CA ILE A 132 -2.99 3.09 22.43
C ILE A 132 -3.23 3.17 20.93
N LEU A 133 -2.48 2.38 20.16
CA LEU A 133 -2.65 2.23 18.72
C LEU A 133 -3.51 1.01 18.39
N HIS A 134 -4.38 1.12 17.39
CA HIS A 134 -5.22 -0.01 16.97
C HIS A 134 -4.42 -1.03 16.16
N ARG A 135 -3.58 -0.59 15.21
CA ARG A 135 -2.69 -1.42 14.37
C ARG A 135 -3.40 -2.46 13.48
N ASP A 136 -4.73 -2.51 13.44
CA ASP A 136 -5.46 -3.38 12.51
C ASP A 136 -6.83 -2.81 12.10
N VAL A 137 -6.91 -1.52 11.78
CA VAL A 137 -8.17 -0.90 11.33
C VAL A 137 -8.53 -1.44 9.95
N LYS A 138 -9.63 -2.20 9.88
CA LYS A 138 -10.14 -2.83 8.65
C LYS A 138 -11.64 -3.09 8.77
N PRO A 139 -12.39 -3.28 7.67
CA PRO A 139 -13.83 -3.54 7.69
C PRO A 139 -14.30 -4.65 8.64
N ALA A 140 -13.53 -5.73 8.81
CA ALA A 140 -13.90 -6.85 9.69
C ALA A 140 -13.83 -6.51 11.19
N ASN A 141 -13.12 -5.44 11.57
CA ASN A 141 -12.92 -5.02 12.95
C ASN A 141 -13.86 -3.85 13.34
N ILE A 142 -14.77 -3.46 12.44
CA ILE A 142 -15.81 -2.44 12.70
C ILE A 142 -17.16 -3.14 12.71
N LEU A 143 -17.71 -3.33 13.91
CA LEU A 143 -19.00 -3.99 14.12
C LEU A 143 -20.14 -2.98 13.95
N LEU A 144 -21.29 -3.45 13.44
CA LEU A 144 -22.49 -2.66 13.17
C LEU A 144 -23.68 -3.25 13.94
N THR A 145 -24.28 -2.45 14.83
CA THR A 145 -25.44 -2.89 15.64
C THR A 145 -26.70 -3.05 14.81
N GLU A 146 -27.47 -4.11 15.05
CA GLU A 146 -28.87 -4.23 14.59
C GLU A 146 -29.77 -3.25 15.35
N GLY A 147 -29.99 -2.06 14.78
CA GLY A 147 -30.82 -1.02 15.37
C GLY A 147 -30.98 0.20 14.48
N ARG A 148 -31.86 1.14 14.90
CA ARG A 148 -31.98 2.47 14.30
C ARG A 148 -31.89 3.54 15.40
N PRO A 149 -30.85 4.39 15.42
CA PRO A 149 -29.71 4.41 14.50
C PRO A 149 -28.78 3.20 14.67
N GLU A 150 -28.32 2.62 13.55
CA GLU A 150 -27.21 1.65 13.50
C GLU A 150 -25.95 2.33 14.06
N ARG A 151 -25.15 1.69 14.91
CA ARG A 151 -23.90 2.24 15.45
C ARG A 151 -22.70 1.41 15.03
N ALA A 152 -21.58 2.07 14.77
CA ALA A 152 -20.28 1.45 14.56
C ALA A 152 -19.50 1.30 15.88
N LEU A 153 -18.96 0.11 16.15
CA LEU A 153 -18.09 -0.17 17.28
C LEU A 153 -16.79 -0.81 16.80
N LEU A 154 -15.66 -0.22 17.16
CA LEU A 154 -14.33 -0.74 16.87
C LEU A 154 -13.97 -1.85 17.87
N THR A 155 -13.50 -2.98 17.35
CA THR A 155 -13.05 -4.15 18.13
C THR A 155 -11.67 -4.61 17.66
N ASP A 156 -11.06 -5.54 18.39
CA ASP A 156 -9.77 -6.14 18.02
C ASP A 156 -8.63 -5.13 17.82
N PHE A 157 -8.50 -4.21 18.78
CA PHE A 157 -7.25 -3.51 19.07
C PHE A 157 -6.11 -4.55 19.15
N GLY A 158 -4.93 -4.19 18.62
CA GLY A 158 -3.84 -5.09 18.21
C GLY A 158 -3.14 -5.95 19.28
N ILE A 159 -3.78 -6.26 20.40
CA ILE A 159 -3.36 -7.09 21.53
C ILE A 159 -2.73 -8.43 21.10
N ALA A 160 -3.16 -9.00 19.96
CA ALA A 160 -2.65 -10.25 19.42
C ALA A 160 -1.52 -10.08 18.37
N LYS A 161 -1.25 -8.86 17.89
CA LYS A 161 -0.24 -8.58 16.85
C LYS A 161 1.13 -8.19 17.38
N ALA A 162 1.25 -7.86 18.66
CA ALA A 162 2.54 -7.56 19.31
C ALA A 162 3.48 -8.79 19.48
N PHE A 163 3.07 -9.95 18.98
CA PHE A 163 3.84 -11.19 18.93
C PHE A 163 4.46 -11.48 17.57
N ASP A 164 4.04 -10.74 16.53
CA ASP A 164 4.07 -11.26 15.17
C ASP A 164 4.95 -10.43 14.22
N GLU A 165 5.95 -9.73 14.77
CA GLU A 165 6.94 -8.97 13.99
C GLU A 165 8.01 -9.86 13.31
N SER A 166 7.99 -11.18 13.54
CA SER A 166 9.09 -12.07 13.12
C SER A 166 8.72 -13.25 12.21
N ARG A 167 7.43 -13.63 12.06
CA ARG A 167 7.05 -14.93 11.43
C ARG A 167 5.79 -14.95 10.52
N GLN A 168 5.25 -13.81 10.08
CA GLN A 168 4.00 -13.67 9.29
C GLN A 168 3.95 -14.27 7.86
N LEU A 169 4.73 -15.31 7.54
CA LEU A 169 4.97 -15.75 6.15
C LEU A 169 4.46 -17.16 5.78
N THR A 170 3.75 -17.88 6.66
CA THR A 170 3.50 -19.34 6.45
C THR A 170 2.07 -19.87 6.60
N GLN A 171 1.02 -19.07 6.90
CA GLN A 171 -0.36 -19.59 6.99
C GLN A 171 -1.47 -18.69 6.40
N GLY A 172 -2.01 -19.12 5.25
CA GLY A 172 -3.41 -18.89 4.87
C GLY A 172 -3.84 -17.47 4.41
N GLY A 173 -4.93 -17.41 3.63
CA GLY A 173 -5.45 -16.17 3.04
C GLY A 173 -6.01 -15.14 4.02
N GLU A 174 -6.11 -15.45 5.31
CA GLU A 174 -6.53 -14.48 6.34
C GLU A 174 -5.40 -13.49 6.69
N ILE A 175 -4.14 -13.95 6.67
CA ILE A 175 -2.96 -13.07 6.80
C ILE A 175 -2.95 -12.04 5.65
N LEU A 176 -3.23 -12.49 4.43
CA LEU A 176 -3.33 -11.65 3.23
C LEU A 176 -4.35 -10.51 3.41
N ALA A 177 -5.51 -10.80 4.01
CA ALA A 177 -6.58 -9.82 4.21
C ALA A 177 -6.20 -8.70 5.19
N SER A 178 -5.31 -8.95 6.15
CA SER A 178 -4.87 -7.91 7.10
C SER A 178 -3.87 -6.92 6.50
N PHE A 179 -3.13 -7.31 5.46
CA PHE A 179 -2.17 -6.43 4.80
C PHE A 179 -2.83 -5.39 3.87
N GLN A 180 -4.05 -5.63 3.39
CA GLN A 180 -4.82 -4.76 2.46
C GLN A 180 -5.17 -3.35 3.00
N TYR A 181 -4.88 -3.08 4.27
CA TYR A 181 -5.17 -1.83 4.97
C TYR A 181 -3.93 -1.31 5.72
N ALA A 182 -2.79 -2.01 5.66
CA ALA A 182 -1.64 -1.70 6.48
C ALA A 182 -0.87 -0.49 5.94
N ALA A 183 -0.47 0.42 6.84
CA ALA A 183 0.31 1.60 6.49
C ALA A 183 1.74 1.20 6.00
N PRO A 184 2.31 1.87 4.98
CA PRO A 184 3.55 1.44 4.33
C PRO A 184 4.75 1.32 5.25
N GLU A 185 4.86 2.21 6.23
CA GLU A 185 5.91 2.21 7.26
C GLU A 185 5.92 0.90 8.05
N ARG A 186 4.75 0.31 8.33
CA ARG A 186 4.63 -0.97 9.05
C ARG A 186 5.11 -2.19 8.23
N LEU A 187 5.24 -2.02 6.93
CA LEU A 187 5.62 -3.07 5.98
C LEU A 187 7.10 -2.96 5.57
N THR A 188 7.72 -1.80 5.80
CA THR A 188 9.03 -1.44 5.22
C THR A 188 10.03 -0.90 6.23
N ARG A 189 9.59 -0.42 7.41
CA ARG A 189 10.45 0.19 8.43
C ARG A 189 10.23 -0.51 9.78
N PRO A 190 11.22 -1.26 10.32
CA PRO A 190 11.17 -1.70 11.71
C PRO A 190 11.40 -0.49 12.62
N GLY A 191 10.45 -0.19 13.51
CA GLY A 191 10.51 0.97 14.40
C GLY A 191 9.16 1.32 15.02
N GLU A 192 9.12 2.41 15.79
CA GLU A 192 7.88 2.92 16.40
C GLU A 192 6.92 3.41 15.31
N VAL A 193 5.67 2.97 15.43
CA VAL A 193 4.57 3.33 14.54
C VAL A 193 3.78 4.47 15.18
N ASP A 194 3.54 5.53 14.43
CA ASP A 194 2.78 6.72 14.88
C ASP A 194 1.25 6.53 14.66
N PRO A 195 0.37 7.19 15.45
CA PRO A 195 -1.09 7.24 15.23
C PRO A 195 -1.57 7.41 13.78
N ARG A 196 -0.81 8.11 12.92
CA ARG A 196 -1.15 8.30 11.51
C ARG A 196 -1.09 7.01 10.67
N ALA A 197 -0.58 5.90 11.21
CA ALA A 197 -0.75 4.59 10.62
C ALA A 197 -2.21 4.11 10.68
N ASP A 198 -2.93 4.38 11.79
CA ASP A 198 -4.36 4.08 11.89
C ASP A 198 -5.19 5.04 11.01
N VAL A 199 -4.75 6.30 10.83
CA VAL A 199 -5.33 7.24 9.84
C VAL A 199 -5.26 6.66 8.42
N TYR A 200 -4.12 6.11 8.02
CA TYR A 200 -3.95 5.45 6.73
C TYR A 200 -4.89 4.24 6.57
N SER A 201 -4.94 3.38 7.59
CA SER A 201 -5.79 2.18 7.60
C SER A 201 -7.30 2.51 7.59
N LEU A 202 -7.71 3.58 8.28
CA LEU A 202 -9.06 4.15 8.21
C LEU A 202 -9.36 4.73 6.81
N GLY A 203 -8.38 5.39 6.18
CA GLY A 203 -8.48 5.84 4.79
C GLY A 203 -8.68 4.69 3.79
N CYS A 204 -7.92 3.59 3.93
CA CYS A 204 -8.08 2.38 3.13
C CYS A 204 -9.47 1.76 3.32
N THR A 205 -9.97 1.79 4.56
CA THR A 205 -11.32 1.34 4.92
C THR A 205 -12.39 2.21 4.27
N LEU A 206 -12.29 3.54 4.34
CA LEU A 206 -13.20 4.48 3.66
C LEU A 206 -13.18 4.27 2.13
N PHE A 207 -12.00 4.10 1.53
CA PHE A 207 -11.87 3.80 0.10
C PHE A 207 -12.63 2.53 -0.29
N HIS A 208 -12.45 1.45 0.48
CA HIS A 208 -13.16 0.20 0.26
C HIS A 208 -14.67 0.41 0.38
N MET A 209 -15.12 1.13 1.41
CA MET A 209 -16.54 1.40 1.60
C MET A 209 -17.18 2.19 0.47
N LEU A 210 -16.47 3.13 -0.16
CA LEU A 210 -16.99 3.95 -1.26
C LEU A 210 -16.92 3.26 -2.65
N THR A 211 -16.04 2.27 -2.83
CA THR A 211 -15.75 1.67 -4.14
C THR A 211 -16.05 0.17 -4.24
N GLY A 212 -16.29 -0.52 -3.11
CA GLY A 212 -16.53 -1.96 -3.06
C GLY A 212 -15.26 -2.83 -3.17
N GLN A 213 -14.06 -2.23 -3.24
CA GLN A 213 -12.79 -2.96 -3.26
C GLN A 213 -11.68 -2.19 -2.50
N PRO A 214 -10.70 -2.87 -1.87
CA PRO A 214 -9.56 -2.19 -1.23
C PRO A 214 -8.72 -1.39 -2.23
N PRO A 215 -7.94 -0.39 -1.78
CA PRO A 215 -7.16 0.49 -2.67
C PRO A 215 -6.16 -0.31 -3.52
N TYR A 216 -5.39 -1.22 -2.92
CA TYR A 216 -4.42 -2.07 -3.61
C TYR A 216 -4.85 -3.55 -3.50
N PRO A 217 -5.71 -4.05 -4.41
CA PRO A 217 -6.06 -5.46 -4.44
C PRO A 217 -4.86 -6.29 -4.91
N GLY A 218 -4.57 -7.39 -4.24
CA GLY A 218 -3.50 -8.31 -4.63
C GLY A 218 -3.80 -9.75 -4.24
N GLN A 219 -3.25 -10.69 -5.01
CA GLN A 219 -3.45 -12.13 -4.79
C GLN A 219 -2.40 -12.75 -3.87
N ASN A 220 -1.29 -12.03 -3.62
CA ASN A 220 -0.23 -12.43 -2.70
C ASN A 220 0.27 -11.22 -1.88
N VAL A 221 0.93 -11.52 -0.75
CA VAL A 221 1.37 -10.51 0.22
C VAL A 221 2.37 -9.52 -0.40
N GLY A 222 3.27 -9.99 -1.26
CA GLY A 222 4.27 -9.14 -1.92
C GLY A 222 3.64 -8.07 -2.83
N GLN A 223 2.61 -8.44 -3.60
CA GLN A 223 1.86 -7.49 -4.43
C GLN A 223 1.15 -6.42 -3.58
N ILE A 224 0.54 -6.83 -2.46
CA ILE A 224 -0.15 -5.91 -1.54
C ILE A 224 0.85 -4.94 -0.91
N ILE A 225 1.98 -5.44 -0.39
CA ILE A 225 3.07 -4.61 0.16
C ILE A 225 3.58 -3.62 -0.90
N TYR A 226 3.82 -4.09 -2.13
CA TYR A 226 4.27 -3.23 -3.22
C TYR A 226 3.26 -2.13 -3.56
N GLY A 227 1.96 -2.46 -3.61
CA GLY A 227 0.88 -1.48 -3.83
C GLY A 227 0.85 -0.39 -2.74
N HIS A 228 0.83 -0.82 -1.47
CA HIS A 228 0.86 0.11 -0.35
C HIS A 228 2.13 0.98 -0.35
N ALA A 229 3.31 0.43 -0.61
CA ALA A 229 4.58 1.16 -0.59
C ALA A 229 4.80 2.08 -1.81
N TYR A 230 4.54 1.61 -3.03
CA TYR A 230 5.06 2.22 -4.27
C TYR A 230 4.01 2.58 -5.33
N GLU A 231 2.86 1.91 -5.39
CA GLU A 231 1.87 2.24 -6.43
C GLU A 231 1.24 3.63 -6.21
N PRO A 232 0.83 4.35 -7.27
CA PRO A 232 0.09 5.61 -7.17
C PRO A 232 -1.20 5.45 -6.36
N ILE A 233 -1.57 6.49 -5.59
CA ILE A 233 -2.78 6.43 -4.77
C ILE A 233 -4.02 6.39 -5.69
N PRO A 234 -4.89 5.37 -5.58
CA PRO A 234 -6.06 5.26 -6.44
C PRO A 234 -7.13 6.29 -6.04
N LEU A 235 -7.70 6.95 -7.05
CA LEU A 235 -8.78 7.92 -6.85
C LEU A 235 -10.14 7.21 -6.81
N PRO A 236 -10.96 7.36 -5.74
CA PRO A 236 -12.30 6.76 -5.66
C PRO A 236 -13.18 7.05 -6.87
N SER A 237 -13.16 8.28 -7.39
CA SER A 237 -13.99 8.68 -8.52
C SER A 237 -13.62 8.01 -9.85
N HIS A 238 -12.43 7.41 -9.96
CA HIS A 238 -12.04 6.61 -11.12
C HIS A 238 -12.64 5.19 -11.08
N ARG A 239 -12.90 4.65 -9.88
CA ARG A 239 -13.58 3.35 -9.72
C ARG A 239 -15.10 3.49 -9.66
N ASN A 240 -15.59 4.55 -9.02
CA ASN A 240 -17.00 4.86 -8.90
C ASN A 240 -17.26 6.31 -9.33
N PRO A 241 -17.54 6.56 -10.62
CA PRO A 241 -17.76 7.91 -11.17
C PRO A 241 -18.96 8.68 -10.59
N ALA A 242 -19.84 8.02 -9.83
CA ALA A 242 -20.94 8.67 -9.13
C ALA A 242 -20.52 9.36 -7.82
N LEU A 243 -19.29 9.12 -7.34
CA LEU A 243 -18.77 9.77 -6.14
C LEU A 243 -18.44 11.26 -6.41
N PRO A 244 -18.76 12.18 -5.48
CA PRO A 244 -18.26 13.54 -5.53
C PRO A 244 -16.72 13.57 -5.51
N ARG A 245 -16.11 14.35 -6.42
CA ARG A 245 -14.65 14.43 -6.61
C ARG A 245 -13.86 14.84 -5.35
N GLY A 246 -14.49 15.50 -4.38
CA GLY A 246 -13.85 15.82 -3.09
C GLY A 246 -13.36 14.60 -2.31
N PHE A 247 -13.91 13.40 -2.56
CA PHE A 247 -13.37 12.16 -1.97
C PHE A 247 -11.97 11.80 -2.50
N ASP A 248 -11.59 12.27 -3.69
CA ASP A 248 -10.27 12.02 -4.26
C ASP A 248 -9.18 12.72 -3.44
N GLU A 249 -9.42 13.97 -3.03
CA GLU A 249 -8.52 14.73 -2.16
C GLU A 249 -8.41 14.11 -0.76
N VAL A 250 -9.55 13.71 -0.17
CA VAL A 250 -9.59 13.05 1.14
C VAL A 250 -8.79 11.74 1.15
N ILE A 251 -8.98 10.88 0.15
CA ILE A 251 -8.22 9.64 0.04
C ILE A 251 -6.75 9.91 -0.29
N THR A 252 -6.44 10.85 -1.18
CA THR A 252 -5.05 11.19 -1.53
C THR A 252 -4.27 11.63 -0.30
N ARG A 253 -4.87 12.44 0.58
CA ARG A 253 -4.23 12.83 1.84
C ARG A 253 -4.17 11.68 2.85
N ALA A 254 -5.25 10.91 3.04
CA ALA A 254 -5.26 9.80 3.99
C ALA A 254 -4.24 8.70 3.65
N LEU A 255 -4.09 8.36 2.36
CA LEU A 255 -3.21 7.31 1.86
C LEU A 255 -1.81 7.84 1.45
N ALA A 256 -1.45 9.06 1.85
CA ALA A 256 -0.11 9.60 1.59
C ALA A 256 0.96 8.66 2.14
N LYS A 257 1.99 8.35 1.33
CA LYS A 257 2.98 7.31 1.67
C LYS A 257 3.77 7.69 2.92
N GLU A 258 4.29 8.91 2.99
CA GLU A 258 4.91 9.45 4.22
C GLU A 258 3.84 9.90 5.23
N PRO A 259 3.96 9.55 6.53
CA PRO A 259 2.99 9.93 7.56
C PRO A 259 2.76 11.43 7.69
N ASP A 260 3.79 12.27 7.56
CA ASP A 260 3.69 13.74 7.72
C ASP A 260 2.79 14.43 6.67
N HIS A 261 2.50 13.75 5.56
CA HIS A 261 1.59 14.27 4.53
C HIS A 261 0.12 13.87 4.77
N ARG A 262 -0.19 13.12 5.83
CA ARG A 262 -1.55 12.63 6.14
C ARG A 262 -2.38 13.68 6.90
N PHE A 263 -3.56 13.26 7.34
CA PHE A 263 -4.31 13.99 8.37
C PHE A 263 -3.61 13.86 9.72
N ALA A 264 -3.74 14.87 10.59
CA ALA A 264 -3.10 14.85 11.91
C ALA A 264 -3.70 13.78 12.84
N ASN A 265 -4.99 13.50 12.68
CA ASN A 265 -5.75 12.50 13.44
C ASN A 265 -6.94 11.97 12.62
N CYS A 266 -7.66 10.98 13.14
CA CYS A 266 -8.77 10.35 12.43
C CYS A 266 -10.00 11.27 12.34
N ALA A 267 -10.25 12.14 13.33
CA ALA A 267 -11.35 13.10 13.28
C ALA A 267 -11.18 14.16 12.17
N GLU A 268 -9.95 14.57 11.83
CA GLU A 268 -9.71 15.46 10.69
C GLU A 268 -10.08 14.79 9.36
N LEU A 269 -9.67 13.53 9.15
CA LEU A 269 -10.07 12.71 8.00
C LEU A 269 -11.60 12.61 7.90
N ALA A 270 -12.26 12.23 9.00
CA ALA A 270 -13.71 12.07 9.05
C ALA A 270 -14.46 13.39 8.78
N ARG A 271 -13.97 14.51 9.34
CA ARG A 271 -14.55 15.85 9.12
C ARG A 271 -14.45 16.29 7.66
N SER A 272 -13.31 16.06 7.01
CA SER A 272 -13.13 16.33 5.59
C SER A 272 -14.05 15.45 4.73
N ALA A 273 -14.15 14.15 5.02
CA ALA A 273 -15.09 13.25 4.34
C ALA A 273 -16.55 13.71 4.50
N ALA A 274 -16.94 14.15 5.70
CA ALA A 274 -18.27 14.70 6.00
C ALA A 274 -18.59 15.98 5.22
N GLN A 275 -17.59 16.85 4.99
CA GLN A 275 -17.76 18.04 4.18
C GLN A 275 -18.10 17.71 2.73
N VAL A 276 -17.45 16.70 2.13
CA VAL A 276 -17.73 16.25 0.76
C VAL A 276 -19.18 15.80 0.62
N THR A 277 -19.70 14.99 1.56
CA THR A 277 -21.11 14.57 1.55
C THR A 277 -22.11 15.72 1.71
N ARG A 278 -21.77 16.79 2.43
CA ARG A 278 -22.65 17.97 2.58
C ARG A 278 -22.70 18.85 1.34
N GLN A 279 -21.65 18.85 0.52
CA GLN A 279 -21.58 19.65 -0.70
C GLN A 279 -22.31 19.01 -1.90
N GLY A 280 -22.60 17.70 -1.82
CA GLY A 280 -23.34 16.96 -2.84
C GLY A 280 -22.53 16.67 -4.11
N PRO A 281 -23.12 15.98 -5.10
CA PRO A 281 -22.51 15.87 -6.44
C PRO A 281 -22.40 17.26 -7.09
N PRO A 282 -21.34 17.56 -7.84
CA PRO A 282 -21.31 18.77 -8.64
C PRO A 282 -22.48 18.75 -9.64
N PRO A 283 -23.15 19.89 -9.90
CA PRO A 283 -24.21 19.93 -10.91
C PRO A 283 -23.65 19.46 -12.26
N PRO A 284 -24.44 18.74 -13.07
CA PRO A 284 -23.99 18.30 -14.39
C PRO A 284 -23.53 19.53 -15.18
N ARG A 285 -22.31 19.47 -15.72
CA ARG A 285 -21.75 20.55 -16.53
C ARG A 285 -22.63 20.73 -17.77
N THR A 286 -23.53 21.71 -17.73
CA THR A 286 -24.10 22.27 -18.95
C THR A 286 -22.95 22.70 -19.85
N GLY A 287 -22.97 22.27 -21.11
CA GLY A 287 -22.02 22.75 -22.11
C GLY A 287 -22.07 24.29 -22.23
N PRO A 288 -21.09 24.93 -22.90
CA PRO A 288 -20.98 26.38 -22.95
C PRO A 288 -22.32 27.03 -23.32
N GLN A 289 -22.95 27.68 -22.32
CA GLN A 289 -24.23 28.35 -22.52
C GLN A 289 -24.02 29.45 -23.58
N PRO A 290 -24.82 29.49 -24.67
CA PRO A 290 -24.75 30.58 -25.62
C PRO A 290 -24.96 31.90 -24.86
N LYS A 291 -24.04 32.85 -25.02
CA LYS A 291 -24.15 34.17 -24.37
C LYS A 291 -25.52 34.77 -24.72
N PRO A 292 -26.31 35.24 -23.74
CA PRO A 292 -27.57 35.91 -24.04
C PRO A 292 -27.33 37.10 -24.98
N GLY A 293 -28.05 37.14 -26.10
CA GLY A 293 -28.05 38.31 -26.98
C GLY A 293 -28.62 39.54 -26.26
N PRO A 294 -28.29 40.77 -26.68
CA PRO A 294 -28.75 41.97 -26.02
C PRO A 294 -30.29 42.07 -26.05
N GLN A 295 -30.93 42.06 -24.88
CA GLN A 295 -32.38 42.30 -24.78
C GLN A 295 -32.70 43.80 -24.97
N PRO A 296 -33.78 44.15 -25.69
CA PRO A 296 -34.20 45.55 -25.82
C PRO A 296 -34.66 46.13 -24.48
N ARG A 297 -34.18 47.32 -24.13
CA ARG A 297 -34.65 48.05 -22.94
C ARG A 297 -36.01 48.67 -23.21
N THR A 298 -37.07 48.13 -22.60
CA THR A 298 -38.39 48.79 -22.53
C THR A 298 -38.35 49.93 -21.51
N GLY A 299 -38.73 51.14 -21.93
CA GLY A 299 -38.76 52.33 -21.07
C GLY A 299 -39.97 52.39 -20.12
N PRO A 300 -40.02 53.37 -19.18
CA PRO A 300 -41.11 53.52 -18.21
C PRO A 300 -42.43 54.02 -18.86
N PRO A 301 -43.59 53.79 -18.22
CA PRO A 301 -44.89 54.21 -18.75
C PRO A 301 -45.14 55.73 -18.65
N PRO A 302 -46.00 56.31 -19.50
CA PRO A 302 -46.20 57.76 -19.60
C PRO A 302 -47.26 58.32 -18.63
N HIS A 303 -47.07 59.58 -18.20
CA HIS A 303 -48.06 60.36 -17.45
C HIS A 303 -49.06 61.11 -18.37
N PRO A 304 -50.26 61.51 -17.88
CA PRO A 304 -51.27 62.21 -18.68
C PRO A 304 -50.96 63.70 -18.95
N LYS A 305 -51.50 64.24 -20.04
CA LYS A 305 -51.25 65.61 -20.55
C LYS A 305 -52.26 66.67 -20.07
N PRO A 306 -51.85 67.95 -20.09
CA PRO A 306 -52.72 69.04 -20.59
C PRO A 306 -52.22 69.66 -21.93
N PRO A 307 -53.01 70.54 -22.60
CA PRO A 307 -52.86 70.91 -24.03
C PRO A 307 -52.44 72.42 -24.24
N PRO A 308 -52.59 73.02 -25.45
CA PRO A 308 -51.85 72.76 -26.69
C PRO A 308 -51.22 74.04 -27.29
N GLN A 309 -50.19 73.94 -28.15
CA GLN A 309 -49.78 75.05 -29.04
C GLN A 309 -49.37 74.56 -30.46
N THR A 310 -49.40 75.49 -31.41
CA THR A 310 -49.59 75.31 -32.86
C THR A 310 -48.32 75.46 -33.72
N GLY A 311 -48.25 74.82 -34.91
CA GLY A 311 -47.32 75.21 -35.99
C GLY A 311 -46.83 74.06 -36.91
N PRO A 312 -46.98 74.12 -38.26
CA PRO A 312 -46.64 73.01 -39.17
C PRO A 312 -45.55 73.29 -40.24
N ALA A 313 -44.81 72.24 -40.67
CA ALA A 313 -44.19 72.03 -42.01
C ALA A 313 -43.56 70.60 -42.03
N ARG A 314 -43.80 69.69 -43.00
CA ARG A 314 -43.22 69.57 -44.38
C ARG A 314 -41.68 69.48 -44.39
N THR A 315 -40.96 68.61 -45.12
CA THR A 315 -41.23 67.59 -46.19
C THR A 315 -39.91 66.76 -46.33
N SER A 316 -39.90 65.42 -46.24
CA SER A 316 -40.07 64.38 -47.31
C SER A 316 -38.76 63.88 -47.98
N ASP A 317 -38.85 62.62 -48.47
CA ASP A 317 -37.97 61.91 -49.43
C ASP A 317 -36.61 61.36 -48.93
N HIS A 318 -36.30 60.05 -48.99
CA HIS A 318 -36.20 59.09 -50.14
C HIS A 318 -34.93 59.34 -51.00
N LEU A 319 -34.21 58.35 -51.55
CA LEU A 319 -34.54 56.95 -51.91
C LEU A 319 -33.24 56.10 -52.06
N SER A 320 -33.37 54.76 -52.11
CA SER A 320 -32.47 53.77 -52.79
C SER A 320 -30.99 53.68 -52.38
N GLY A 321 -30.36 52.50 -52.27
CA GLY A 321 -30.53 51.24 -53.00
C GLY A 321 -29.14 50.61 -53.26
N PRO A 322 -29.03 49.32 -53.65
CA PRO A 322 -27.86 48.50 -53.27
C PRO A 322 -27.09 47.85 -54.45
N ARG A 323 -25.90 47.27 -54.18
CA ARG A 323 -25.54 45.83 -54.43
C ARG A 323 -24.01 45.52 -54.45
N PHE A 324 -23.71 44.32 -53.92
CA PHE A 324 -22.56 43.39 -54.03
C PHE A 324 -21.41 43.59 -55.04
N ALA A 325 -20.18 43.23 -54.61
CA ALA A 325 -19.35 42.08 -55.11
C ALA A 325 -17.82 42.33 -55.33
N THR A 326 -17.05 41.23 -55.21
CA THR A 326 -15.76 40.88 -55.87
C THR A 326 -14.38 41.49 -55.47
N THR A 327 -13.59 40.66 -54.77
CA THR A 327 -12.19 40.20 -55.07
C THR A 327 -11.02 41.13 -55.49
N ARG A 328 -9.87 40.91 -54.79
CA ARG A 328 -8.48 40.68 -55.30
C ARG A 328 -7.39 41.79 -55.12
N THR A 329 -6.24 41.37 -54.54
CA THR A 329 -4.83 41.86 -54.66
C THR A 329 -4.35 43.22 -54.06
N ALA A 330 -3.48 43.13 -53.03
CA ALA A 330 -2.15 43.76 -52.74
C ALA A 330 -1.70 45.14 -53.34
N PRO A 331 -0.60 45.83 -52.87
CA PRO A 331 0.40 45.49 -51.84
C PRO A 331 0.86 46.62 -50.83
N GLY A 332 1.63 46.25 -49.78
CA GLY A 332 2.91 46.93 -49.41
C GLY A 332 3.02 47.97 -48.26
N VAL A 333 3.82 47.60 -47.21
CA VAL A 333 4.85 48.45 -46.49
C VAL A 333 4.35 49.62 -45.58
N PRO A 334 5.05 50.07 -44.49
CA PRO A 334 6.24 49.56 -43.77
C PRO A 334 6.01 49.21 -42.27
N THR A 335 7.04 48.62 -41.65
CA THR A 335 7.19 48.36 -40.21
C THR A 335 7.83 49.53 -39.45
N GLY A 336 7.36 49.81 -38.22
CA GLY A 336 8.05 50.66 -37.23
C GLY A 336 8.14 49.96 -35.86
N PRO A 337 9.21 50.18 -35.06
CA PRO A 337 9.41 49.47 -33.79
C PRO A 337 8.60 50.08 -32.62
N PRO A 338 8.21 49.27 -31.62
CA PRO A 338 7.48 49.73 -30.43
C PRO A 338 8.39 50.44 -29.39
N PRO A 339 7.81 51.28 -28.50
CA PRO A 339 8.58 52.16 -27.62
C PRO A 339 9.14 51.48 -26.35
N THR A 340 10.26 52.04 -25.87
CA THR A 340 11.00 51.62 -24.67
C THR A 340 10.29 52.00 -23.36
N ILE A 341 10.26 51.08 -22.38
CA ILE A 341 9.83 51.35 -20.99
C ILE A 341 11.08 51.37 -20.09
N PRO A 342 11.25 52.35 -19.17
CA PRO A 342 12.46 52.49 -18.36
C PRO A 342 12.47 51.56 -17.12
N ALA A 343 13.67 51.14 -16.72
CA ALA A 343 13.91 50.29 -15.56
C ALA A 343 13.97 51.08 -14.22
N PRO A 344 13.66 50.46 -13.07
CA PRO A 344 13.71 51.11 -11.75
C PRO A 344 15.15 51.26 -11.21
N PRO A 345 15.41 52.25 -10.32
CA PRO A 345 16.75 52.60 -9.87
C PRO A 345 17.34 51.64 -8.81
N GLN A 346 18.66 51.42 -8.89
CA GLN A 346 19.43 50.65 -7.92
C GLN A 346 19.66 51.42 -6.61
N ARG A 347 19.53 50.75 -5.46
CA ARG A 347 19.99 51.28 -4.17
C ARG A 347 21.52 51.19 -4.09
N GLN A 348 22.15 52.30 -3.72
CA GLN A 348 23.59 52.36 -3.43
C GLN A 348 23.88 51.69 -2.08
N ALA A 349 25.01 50.97 -2.00
CA ALA A 349 25.52 50.36 -0.77
C ALA A 349 26.44 51.35 -0.02
N ALA A 350 26.39 51.32 1.31
CA ALA A 350 27.27 52.12 2.17
C ALA A 350 28.64 51.42 2.37
N PRO A 351 29.74 52.18 2.56
CA PRO A 351 31.08 51.62 2.72
C PRO A 351 31.26 50.94 4.09
N SER A 352 31.99 49.82 4.11
CA SER A 352 32.31 49.06 5.31
C SER A 352 33.66 49.50 5.91
N GLY A 353 33.70 49.78 7.21
CA GLY A 353 34.95 50.03 7.95
C GLY A 353 35.64 48.74 8.41
N PRO A 354 36.95 48.77 8.74
CA PRO A 354 37.70 47.62 9.23
C PRO A 354 37.33 47.26 10.69
N PRO A 355 37.54 46.00 11.12
CA PRO A 355 37.18 45.52 12.47
C PRO A 355 38.25 45.88 13.53
N PRO A 356 37.86 45.98 14.83
CA PRO A 356 38.79 46.25 15.93
C PRO A 356 39.46 44.97 16.51
N GLU A 357 40.62 45.16 17.14
CA GLU A 357 41.39 44.14 17.86
C GLU A 357 40.79 43.76 19.24
N PRO A 358 41.13 42.58 19.80
CA PRO A 358 40.72 42.15 21.14
C PRO A 358 41.68 42.63 22.25
N PRO A 359 41.19 42.98 23.46
CA PRO A 359 42.05 43.37 24.58
C PRO A 359 42.52 42.18 25.45
N GLU A 360 43.77 42.23 25.90
CA GLU A 360 44.32 41.27 26.87
C GLU A 360 44.08 41.67 28.35
N ARG A 361 43.40 40.77 29.05
CA ARG A 361 43.77 40.18 30.37
C ARG A 361 44.13 41.06 31.59
N THR A 362 43.16 41.17 32.51
CA THR A 362 43.31 41.14 34.00
C THR A 362 42.03 40.54 34.64
N GLY A 363 41.97 40.05 35.88
CA GLY A 363 43.05 39.59 36.78
C GLY A 363 42.66 39.49 38.29
N ARG A 364 42.52 38.27 38.85
CA ARG A 364 42.31 37.94 40.30
C ARG A 364 40.90 38.29 40.86
N GLY A 365 40.25 37.55 41.78
CA GLY A 365 40.51 36.26 42.45
C GLY A 365 39.33 35.81 43.36
N ASP A 366 39.41 34.56 43.86
CA ASP A 366 38.72 33.90 45.00
C ASP A 366 37.19 34.00 45.26
N THR A 367 36.48 32.86 45.11
CA THR A 367 35.87 32.02 46.18
C THR A 367 34.88 30.98 45.60
N GLY A 368 34.82 29.75 46.14
CA GLY A 368 33.93 28.65 45.66
C GLY A 368 32.83 28.29 46.68
N PRO A 369 32.31 27.04 46.73
CA PRO A 369 32.33 25.96 45.74
C PRO A 369 30.91 25.53 45.27
N GLY A 370 30.75 25.08 44.02
CA GLY A 370 29.46 24.63 43.47
C GLY A 370 29.58 23.33 42.67
N ILE A 371 28.83 22.30 43.08
CA ILE A 371 28.82 20.98 42.42
C ILE A 371 27.96 21.06 41.15
N GLY A 372 28.56 20.76 39.98
CA GLY A 372 27.87 20.70 38.70
C GLY A 372 28.54 19.72 37.75
N THR A 373 28.01 18.50 37.64
CA THR A 373 28.53 17.46 36.76
C THR A 373 28.09 17.68 35.32
N GLY A 374 29.03 18.00 34.42
CA GLY A 374 28.82 17.90 32.97
C GLY A 374 28.71 16.43 32.51
N PRO A 375 28.08 16.17 31.34
CA PRO A 375 27.94 14.81 30.81
C PRO A 375 29.30 14.21 30.39
N PRO A 376 29.49 12.89 30.56
CA PRO A 376 30.76 12.24 30.21
C PRO A 376 30.97 12.18 28.68
N PRO A 377 32.24 12.15 28.20
CA PRO A 377 32.54 11.97 26.80
C PRO A 377 32.15 10.56 26.31
N PRO A 378 31.78 10.39 25.02
CA PRO A 378 31.35 9.11 24.48
C PRO A 378 32.52 8.09 24.45
N PRO A 379 32.25 6.79 24.70
CA PRO A 379 33.29 5.77 24.75
C PRO A 379 33.91 5.53 23.37
N LYS A 380 35.25 5.38 23.33
CA LYS A 380 35.97 4.95 22.12
C LYS A 380 35.51 3.54 21.73
N ARG A 381 35.00 3.40 20.51
CA ARG A 381 34.55 2.10 19.96
C ARG A 381 35.74 1.17 19.75
N ASP A 382 35.71 0.02 20.42
CA ASP A 382 36.80 -0.95 20.40
C ASP A 382 36.81 -1.76 19.08
N THR A 383 37.94 -1.74 18.40
CA THR A 383 38.10 -2.34 17.06
C THR A 383 38.31 -3.86 17.13
N THR A 384 38.80 -4.35 18.27
CA THR A 384 39.06 -5.78 18.53
C THR A 384 37.80 -6.65 18.42
N PHE A 385 36.64 -6.14 18.87
CA PHE A 385 35.38 -6.90 18.85
C PHE A 385 34.92 -7.29 17.43
N ARG A 386 35.22 -6.46 16.42
CA ARG A 386 34.86 -6.74 15.01
C ARG A 386 35.75 -7.83 14.39
N ILE A 387 37.00 -7.92 14.84
CA ILE A 387 37.95 -8.94 14.39
C ILE A 387 37.55 -10.33 14.91
N MET A 388 37.13 -10.42 16.18
CA MET A 388 36.65 -11.68 16.78
C MET A 388 35.40 -12.24 16.07
N ILE A 389 34.43 -11.37 15.72
CA ILE A 389 33.25 -11.79 14.96
C ILE A 389 33.63 -12.28 13.55
N GLY A 390 34.56 -11.59 12.88
CA GLY A 390 35.07 -12.03 11.57
C GLY A 390 35.71 -13.42 11.62
N LEU A 391 36.52 -13.71 12.64
CA LEU A 391 37.20 -14.99 12.81
C LEU A 391 36.22 -16.15 13.08
N ALA A 392 35.16 -15.91 13.85
CA ALA A 392 34.10 -16.88 14.13
C ALA A 392 33.29 -17.26 12.88
N VAL A 393 33.00 -16.29 12.00
CA VAL A 393 32.28 -16.55 10.74
C VAL A 393 33.15 -17.35 9.75
N VAL A 394 34.44 -17.04 9.65
CA VAL A 394 35.37 -17.78 8.76
C VAL A 394 35.55 -19.23 9.21
N THR A 395 35.67 -19.47 10.52
CA THR A 395 35.78 -20.84 11.07
C THR A 395 34.50 -21.66 10.89
N ALA A 396 33.32 -21.05 11.05
CA ALA A 396 32.05 -21.71 10.75
C ALA A 396 31.91 -22.11 9.27
N LEU A 397 32.28 -21.22 8.35
CA LEU A 397 32.26 -21.50 6.90
C LEU A 397 33.26 -22.58 6.48
N ALA A 398 34.44 -22.63 7.10
CA ALA A 398 35.42 -23.69 6.89
C ALA A 398 34.89 -25.08 7.34
N LEU A 399 34.21 -25.15 8.49
CA LEU A 399 33.60 -26.40 8.99
C LEU A 399 32.47 -26.91 8.10
N VAL A 400 31.59 -26.03 7.62
CA VAL A 400 30.54 -26.39 6.66
C VAL A 400 31.16 -26.90 5.35
N SER A 401 32.20 -26.23 4.85
CA SER A 401 32.89 -26.65 3.62
C SER A 401 33.59 -28.01 3.77
N TYR A 402 34.19 -28.29 4.93
CA TYR A 402 34.79 -29.58 5.26
C TYR A 402 33.77 -30.71 5.30
N PHE A 403 32.58 -30.49 5.88
CA PHE A 403 31.51 -31.49 5.93
C PHE A 403 30.94 -31.83 4.54
N VAL A 404 30.73 -30.82 3.69
CA VAL A 404 30.26 -31.02 2.31
C VAL A 404 31.29 -31.82 1.49
N PHE A 405 32.58 -31.54 1.65
CA PHE A 405 33.65 -32.20 0.90
C PHE A 405 33.96 -33.65 1.37
N LYS A 406 33.55 -34.04 2.58
CA LYS A 406 33.87 -35.37 3.14
C LYS A 406 32.76 -36.43 3.03
N PHE A 407 31.52 -36.04 2.75
CA PHE A 407 30.37 -36.95 2.76
C PHE A 407 29.58 -37.00 1.44
N GLY A 408 30.04 -36.30 0.40
CA GLY A 408 29.36 -36.18 -0.88
C GLY A 408 29.95 -37.02 -2.02
N ASP A 409 30.09 -38.34 -1.87
CA ASP A 409 30.34 -39.27 -2.98
C ASP A 409 29.80 -40.68 -2.66
N GLY A 410 28.90 -41.19 -3.51
CA GLY A 410 28.19 -42.45 -3.24
C GLY A 410 27.17 -42.85 -4.30
N HIS A 411 27.64 -43.12 -5.53
CA HIS A 411 26.82 -43.70 -6.60
C HIS A 411 26.58 -45.21 -6.39
N PRO A 412 25.36 -45.73 -6.64
CA PRO A 412 25.14 -47.10 -7.09
C PRO A 412 24.88 -47.17 -8.61
N SER A 413 25.42 -48.20 -9.24
CA SER A 413 25.46 -48.41 -10.69
C SER A 413 24.20 -49.06 -11.28
N LEU A 414 23.97 -48.83 -12.57
CA LEU A 414 22.98 -49.53 -13.39
C LEU A 414 23.18 -51.06 -13.41
N SER A 415 22.09 -51.80 -13.62
CA SER A 415 22.14 -53.16 -14.16
C SER A 415 20.92 -53.42 -15.04
N SER A 416 21.19 -53.88 -16.26
CA SER A 416 20.19 -54.17 -17.29
C SER A 416 19.81 -55.64 -17.27
N ALA A 417 18.53 -55.97 -17.46
CA ALA A 417 18.11 -57.33 -17.78
C ALA A 417 16.91 -57.34 -18.74
N THR A 418 17.14 -57.79 -19.96
CA THR A 418 16.12 -58.17 -20.94
C THR A 418 15.81 -59.65 -20.78
N THR A 419 14.54 -60.09 -20.88
CA THR A 419 14.11 -61.41 -21.44
C THR A 419 12.56 -61.54 -21.47
N THR A 420 12.02 -61.48 -22.68
CA THR A 420 11.01 -62.33 -23.38
C THR A 420 9.94 -63.19 -22.64
N GLY A 421 8.70 -63.17 -23.18
CA GLY A 421 7.55 -64.07 -22.91
C GLY A 421 6.21 -63.29 -22.95
N VAL A 422 5.34 -63.26 -23.98
CA VAL A 422 4.56 -64.30 -24.70
C VAL A 422 3.82 -65.25 -23.72
N VAL A 423 2.50 -65.54 -23.72
CA VAL A 423 1.45 -65.68 -24.76
C VAL A 423 0.01 -65.26 -24.20
N PRO A 424 -1.22 -65.60 -24.70
CA PRO A 424 -2.18 -64.56 -25.15
C PRO A 424 -3.66 -64.60 -24.64
N VAL A 425 -4.41 -63.55 -25.02
CA VAL A 425 -5.83 -63.46 -25.51
C VAL A 425 -6.92 -64.45 -25.02
N THR A 426 -8.04 -63.90 -24.53
CA THR A 426 -9.45 -64.27 -24.90
C THR A 426 -10.35 -63.07 -24.55
N THR A 427 -10.88 -62.28 -25.50
CA THR A 427 -12.24 -62.38 -26.11
C THR A 427 -13.35 -62.48 -25.05
N THR A 428 -14.34 -61.58 -24.94
CA THR A 428 -15.52 -61.50 -25.84
C THR A 428 -16.32 -60.23 -25.57
N ALA A 429 -16.96 -59.66 -26.59
CA ALA A 429 -17.89 -58.53 -26.48
C ALA A 429 -19.34 -58.97 -26.82
N VAL A 430 -20.34 -58.42 -26.13
CA VAL A 430 -21.78 -58.47 -26.53
C VAL A 430 -22.43 -57.13 -26.17
N VAL A 431 -22.52 -56.17 -27.09
CA VAL A 431 -23.70 -55.73 -27.88
C VAL A 431 -25.07 -55.63 -27.14
N SER A 432 -25.60 -54.40 -27.11
CA SER A 432 -27.04 -54.04 -27.09
C SER A 432 -27.69 -54.40 -28.46
N PRO A 433 -28.94 -54.00 -28.85
CA PRO A 433 -29.96 -53.15 -28.20
C PRO A 433 -31.42 -53.66 -28.32
N THR A 434 -32.42 -52.85 -27.96
CA THR A 434 -33.50 -52.38 -28.89
C THR A 434 -34.75 -51.87 -28.14
N THR A 435 -35.21 -50.71 -28.59
CA THR A 435 -36.43 -49.91 -28.30
C THR A 435 -37.73 -50.60 -27.82
N LEU A 436 -38.63 -49.80 -27.20
CA LEU A 436 -39.92 -49.46 -27.84
C LEU A 436 -40.54 -48.17 -27.28
N THR A 437 -41.41 -47.55 -28.09
CA THR A 437 -42.02 -46.22 -27.91
C THR A 437 -43.43 -46.31 -27.34
N THR A 438 -43.89 -45.33 -26.55
CA THR A 438 -45.33 -45.01 -26.40
C THR A 438 -45.49 -43.50 -26.11
N THR A 439 -46.55 -42.92 -26.66
CA THR A 439 -46.87 -41.48 -26.63
C THR A 439 -48.15 -41.26 -25.84
N GLU A 440 -48.21 -40.27 -24.93
CA GLU A 440 -49.42 -39.45 -24.70
C GLU A 440 -49.13 -38.21 -23.83
N THR A 441 -50.05 -37.24 -23.87
CA THR A 441 -49.90 -35.87 -23.34
C THR A 441 -50.89 -35.61 -22.15
N PRO A 442 -51.17 -34.37 -21.70
CA PRO A 442 -50.47 -33.81 -20.55
C PRO A 442 -51.39 -33.34 -19.40
N TYR A 443 -50.95 -33.49 -18.14
CA TYR A 443 -51.55 -32.77 -17.02
C TYR A 443 -50.51 -32.20 -16.04
N THR A 444 -50.73 -30.93 -15.66
CA THR A 444 -49.88 -30.16 -14.74
C THR A 444 -50.21 -30.48 -13.29
N THR A 445 -49.19 -30.74 -12.47
CA THR A 445 -49.28 -30.57 -11.01
C THR A 445 -47.94 -30.09 -10.48
N THR A 446 -47.84 -28.79 -10.20
CA THR A 446 -46.65 -28.17 -9.64
C THR A 446 -46.47 -28.61 -8.19
N THR A 447 -45.52 -29.52 -7.94
CA THR A 447 -45.01 -29.81 -6.58
C THR A 447 -43.56 -29.33 -6.48
N TRP A 448 -43.28 -28.54 -5.45
CA TRP A 448 -42.01 -27.82 -5.31
C TRP A 448 -41.00 -28.69 -4.54
N THR A 449 -40.27 -29.55 -5.25
CA THR A 449 -39.18 -30.35 -4.65
C THR A 449 -37.94 -29.49 -4.43
N SER A 450 -37.44 -29.46 -3.19
CA SER A 450 -36.18 -28.79 -2.83
C SER A 450 -34.99 -29.36 -3.61
N PRO A 451 -34.00 -28.52 -4.01
CA PRO A 451 -32.82 -29.02 -4.70
C PRO A 451 -31.89 -29.77 -3.74
N THR A 452 -31.76 -31.08 -3.93
CA THR A 452 -30.75 -31.90 -3.24
C THR A 452 -29.35 -31.49 -3.70
N THR A 453 -28.52 -31.00 -2.78
CA THR A 453 -27.13 -30.66 -3.08
C THR A 453 -26.31 -31.93 -3.30
N THR A 454 -26.05 -32.27 -4.57
CA THR A 454 -25.13 -33.36 -4.94
C THR A 454 -23.72 -32.97 -4.48
N THR A 455 -23.19 -33.69 -3.49
CA THR A 455 -21.81 -33.54 -3.04
C THR A 455 -20.89 -34.19 -4.07
N ALA A 456 -20.24 -33.37 -4.90
CA ALA A 456 -19.17 -33.85 -5.77
C ALA A 456 -17.97 -34.30 -4.92
N ALA A 457 -17.38 -35.44 -5.28
CA ALA A 457 -16.15 -35.92 -4.64
C ALA A 457 -15.01 -34.89 -4.84
N PRO A 458 -14.10 -34.74 -3.85
CA PRO A 458 -13.00 -33.77 -3.97
C PRO A 458 -12.10 -34.11 -5.17
N PRO A 459 -11.63 -33.11 -5.94
CA PRO A 459 -10.81 -33.34 -7.12
C PRO A 459 -9.48 -33.99 -6.73
N LYS A 460 -9.04 -34.96 -7.53
CA LYS A 460 -7.75 -35.66 -7.34
C LYS A 460 -6.61 -34.63 -7.33
N ALA A 461 -5.82 -34.65 -6.27
CA ALA A 461 -4.64 -33.80 -6.14
C ALA A 461 -3.35 -34.52 -6.58
N ILE A 462 -2.41 -33.74 -7.09
CA ILE A 462 -1.10 -34.12 -7.59
C ILE A 462 -0.04 -33.23 -6.92
N VAL A 463 1.16 -33.75 -6.71
CA VAL A 463 2.25 -33.02 -6.03
C VAL A 463 3.06 -32.25 -7.07
N VAL A 464 3.37 -30.99 -6.79
CA VAL A 464 4.25 -30.17 -7.65
C VAL A 464 5.67 -30.75 -7.60
N PRO A 465 6.23 -31.26 -8.71
CA PRO A 465 7.59 -31.78 -8.73
C PRO A 465 8.63 -30.68 -8.47
N ASP A 466 9.74 -31.05 -7.83
CA ASP A 466 10.87 -30.13 -7.70
C ASP A 466 11.61 -30.01 -9.03
N VAL A 467 11.49 -28.82 -9.63
CA VAL A 467 12.17 -28.43 -10.86
C VAL A 467 12.93 -27.10 -10.70
N VAL A 468 13.16 -26.67 -9.44
CA VAL A 468 13.97 -25.48 -9.15
C VAL A 468 15.44 -25.77 -9.51
N GLY A 469 16.13 -24.80 -10.11
CA GLY A 469 17.48 -24.97 -10.65
C GLY A 469 17.54 -25.66 -12.02
N SER A 470 16.45 -26.23 -12.52
CA SER A 470 16.39 -26.83 -13.86
C SER A 470 16.21 -25.78 -14.97
N PRO A 471 16.58 -26.10 -16.23
CA PRO A 471 16.19 -25.29 -17.39
C PRO A 471 14.67 -25.24 -17.55
N ILE A 472 14.11 -24.08 -17.93
CA ILE A 472 12.65 -23.90 -18.11
C ILE A 472 12.02 -24.92 -19.05
N ALA A 473 12.71 -25.34 -20.12
CA ALA A 473 12.21 -26.36 -21.04
C ALA A 473 11.93 -27.70 -20.34
N THR A 474 12.88 -28.18 -19.53
CA THR A 474 12.76 -29.42 -18.75
C THR A 474 11.67 -29.30 -17.68
N ALA A 475 11.70 -28.19 -16.93
CA ALA A 475 10.73 -27.89 -15.88
C ALA A 475 9.29 -27.87 -16.41
N LYS A 476 9.07 -27.20 -17.54
CA LYS A 476 7.76 -27.10 -18.19
C LYS A 476 7.23 -28.48 -18.61
N THR A 477 8.02 -29.27 -19.34
CA THR A 477 7.61 -30.61 -19.77
C THR A 477 7.28 -31.52 -18.59
N GLN A 478 8.02 -31.43 -17.49
CA GLN A 478 7.75 -32.22 -16.28
C GLN A 478 6.45 -31.79 -15.58
N LEU A 479 6.22 -30.48 -15.41
CA LEU A 479 4.99 -29.95 -14.81
C LEU A 479 3.74 -30.26 -15.66
N GLU A 480 3.82 -30.10 -16.99
CA GLU A 480 2.72 -30.43 -17.91
C GLU A 480 2.41 -31.93 -17.92
N LYS A 481 3.44 -32.79 -17.80
CA LYS A 481 3.28 -34.25 -17.71
C LYS A 481 2.55 -34.70 -16.45
N GLU A 482 2.81 -34.07 -15.30
CA GLU A 482 2.07 -34.36 -14.06
C GLU A 482 0.62 -33.84 -14.10
N GLY A 483 0.29 -32.96 -15.06
CA GLY A 483 -1.05 -32.42 -15.28
C GLY A 483 -1.26 -30.99 -14.79
N PHE A 484 -0.18 -30.21 -14.63
CA PHE A 484 -0.24 -28.78 -14.31
C PHE A 484 -0.25 -27.90 -15.57
N VAL A 485 -0.90 -26.73 -15.47
CA VAL A 485 -0.82 -25.69 -16.50
C VAL A 485 0.36 -24.77 -16.17
N VAL A 486 1.34 -24.62 -17.07
CA VAL A 486 2.55 -23.84 -16.78
C VAL A 486 2.41 -22.38 -17.21
N LYS A 487 2.61 -21.45 -16.28
CA LYS A 487 2.72 -20.00 -16.54
C LYS A 487 4.14 -19.51 -16.28
N GLU A 488 4.84 -19.06 -17.32
CA GLU A 488 6.18 -18.51 -17.16
C GLU A 488 6.16 -17.04 -16.71
N VAL A 489 7.02 -16.68 -15.75
CA VAL A 489 7.26 -15.29 -15.32
C VAL A 489 8.76 -15.03 -15.23
N GLN A 490 9.25 -14.03 -15.95
CA GLN A 490 10.65 -13.61 -15.93
C GLN A 490 10.94 -12.75 -14.70
N ARG A 491 12.05 -13.01 -14.00
CA ARG A 491 12.49 -12.31 -12.79
C ARG A 491 14.02 -12.13 -12.79
N GLU A 492 14.49 -10.95 -12.39
CA GLU A 492 15.93 -10.74 -12.18
C GLU A 492 16.44 -11.58 -11.00
N ASP A 493 17.51 -12.33 -11.23
CA ASP A 493 18.10 -13.24 -10.26
C ASP A 493 19.59 -13.49 -10.54
N LYS A 494 20.34 -14.00 -9.57
CA LYS A 494 21.77 -14.32 -9.69
C LYS A 494 22.04 -15.52 -10.62
N HIS A 495 21.06 -16.40 -10.84
CA HIS A 495 21.21 -17.59 -11.68
C HIS A 495 21.24 -17.23 -13.18
N THR A 496 21.79 -18.11 -14.00
CA THR A 496 21.83 -17.95 -15.46
C THR A 496 20.45 -17.76 -16.08
N LYS A 497 20.37 -16.94 -17.12
CA LYS A 497 19.10 -16.68 -17.84
C LYS A 497 18.50 -17.99 -18.36
N GLY A 498 17.21 -18.22 -18.11
CA GLY A 498 16.49 -19.44 -18.51
C GLY A 498 16.46 -20.55 -17.44
N THR A 499 17.12 -20.37 -16.30
CA THR A 499 17.02 -21.27 -15.13
C THR A 499 15.77 -20.96 -14.30
N VAL A 500 15.04 -22.00 -13.86
CA VAL A 500 13.94 -21.85 -12.90
C VAL A 500 14.50 -21.50 -11.52
N VAL A 501 14.06 -20.38 -10.95
CA VAL A 501 14.52 -19.88 -9.64
C VAL A 501 13.48 -20.01 -8.53
N ALA A 502 12.20 -20.14 -8.88
CA ALA A 502 11.12 -20.45 -7.94
C ALA A 502 9.90 -21.03 -8.67
N LEU A 503 9.02 -21.67 -7.91
CA LEU A 503 7.71 -22.16 -8.33
C LEU A 503 6.63 -21.59 -7.40
N ASP A 504 5.47 -21.23 -7.93
CA ASP A 504 4.27 -20.91 -7.18
C ASP A 504 3.05 -21.61 -7.81
N PRO A 505 2.51 -22.68 -7.20
CA PRO A 505 2.87 -23.22 -5.89
C PRO A 505 4.28 -23.85 -5.83
N ALA A 506 4.85 -23.92 -4.62
CA ALA A 506 6.20 -24.42 -4.39
C ALA A 506 6.33 -25.95 -4.64
N ALA A 507 7.56 -26.40 -4.92
CA ALA A 507 7.87 -27.83 -5.00
C ALA A 507 7.41 -28.59 -3.74
N GLY A 508 6.82 -29.76 -3.93
CA GLY A 508 6.31 -30.62 -2.86
C GLY A 508 4.90 -30.28 -2.36
N THR A 509 4.25 -29.19 -2.80
CA THR A 509 2.84 -28.92 -2.42
C THR A 509 1.85 -29.72 -3.28
N SER A 510 0.68 -30.04 -2.72
CA SER A 510 -0.34 -30.87 -3.38
C SER A 510 -1.51 -30.02 -3.88
N HIS A 511 -1.78 -30.03 -5.19
CA HIS A 511 -2.81 -29.20 -5.84
C HIS A 511 -3.66 -30.01 -6.82
N PRO A 512 -4.90 -29.58 -7.15
CA PRO A 512 -5.76 -30.30 -8.09
C PRO A 512 -5.14 -30.43 -9.49
N VAL A 513 -5.39 -31.56 -10.16
CA VAL A 513 -5.06 -31.74 -11.59
C VAL A 513 -5.66 -30.60 -12.42
N GLY A 514 -4.87 -30.02 -13.32
CA GLY A 514 -5.24 -28.86 -14.13
C GLY A 514 -4.99 -27.49 -13.48
N SER A 515 -4.49 -27.44 -12.23
CA SER A 515 -4.12 -26.17 -11.60
C SER A 515 -2.90 -25.51 -12.27
N THR A 516 -2.82 -24.19 -12.22
CA THR A 516 -1.70 -23.43 -12.80
C THR A 516 -0.51 -23.36 -11.85
N VAL A 517 0.66 -23.79 -12.32
CA VAL A 517 1.95 -23.56 -11.64
C VAL A 517 2.66 -22.41 -12.36
N THR A 518 2.93 -21.33 -11.61
CA THR A 518 3.76 -20.22 -12.07
C THR A 518 5.23 -20.57 -11.88
N VAL A 519 5.98 -20.57 -12.98
CA VAL A 519 7.41 -20.87 -13.01
C VAL A 519 8.17 -19.57 -13.15
N TYR A 520 8.90 -19.19 -12.10
CA TYR A 520 9.76 -18.01 -12.12
C TYR A 520 11.10 -18.37 -12.77
N VAL A 521 11.40 -17.72 -13.88
CA VAL A 521 12.61 -17.95 -14.67
C VAL A 521 13.54 -16.76 -14.49
N SER A 522 14.83 -17.04 -14.25
CA SER A 522 15.85 -16.00 -14.21
C SER A 522 15.93 -15.30 -15.57
N SER A 523 15.78 -13.98 -15.58
CA SER A 523 16.16 -13.13 -16.71
C SER A 523 17.67 -12.83 -16.75
N GLY A 524 18.40 -13.22 -15.70
CA GLY A 524 19.79 -12.88 -15.41
C GLY A 524 19.93 -11.80 -14.33
N PRO A 525 21.16 -11.52 -13.87
CA PRO A 525 21.42 -10.48 -12.88
C PRO A 525 21.25 -9.08 -13.48
N ALA A 526 20.75 -8.13 -12.68
CA ALA A 526 20.52 -6.74 -13.07
C ALA A 526 21.70 -6.15 -13.86
N THR A 527 21.45 -5.80 -15.13
CA THR A 527 22.46 -5.28 -16.06
C THR A 527 22.57 -3.76 -16.04
N THR A 528 21.63 -3.08 -15.39
CA THR A 528 21.53 -1.62 -15.34
C THR A 528 21.62 -1.06 -13.92
N ILE A 529 21.76 0.26 -13.84
CA ILE A 529 21.68 1.08 -12.62
C ILE A 529 20.99 2.42 -12.95
N THR A 530 20.39 3.06 -11.95
CA THR A 530 19.96 4.45 -12.07
C THR A 530 21.12 5.37 -11.72
N MET A 531 21.40 6.33 -12.61
CA MET A 531 22.44 7.34 -12.46
C MET A 531 22.14 8.26 -11.26
N PRO A 532 22.99 8.29 -10.21
CA PRO A 532 22.85 9.25 -9.12
C PRO A 532 23.27 10.66 -9.55
N THR A 533 23.01 11.65 -8.70
CA THR A 533 23.66 12.97 -8.85
C THR A 533 25.13 12.88 -8.43
N LEU A 534 26.01 13.34 -9.32
CA LEU A 534 27.46 13.42 -9.15
C LEU A 534 27.93 14.87 -9.00
N VAL A 535 27.06 15.84 -9.30
CA VAL A 535 27.36 17.28 -9.24
C VAL A 535 27.71 17.67 -7.80
N GLY A 536 28.82 18.39 -7.65
CA GLY A 536 29.39 18.80 -6.37
C GLY A 536 30.37 17.80 -5.74
N LEU A 537 30.47 16.58 -6.24
CA LEU A 537 31.46 15.58 -5.79
C LEU A 537 32.82 15.76 -6.48
N SER A 538 33.87 15.16 -5.91
CA SER A 538 35.12 14.92 -6.64
C SER A 538 34.95 13.74 -7.60
N VAL A 539 35.83 13.62 -8.61
CA VAL A 539 35.84 12.48 -9.54
C VAL A 539 36.04 11.14 -8.81
N ALA A 540 36.85 11.12 -7.75
CA ALA A 540 37.09 9.93 -6.93
C ALA A 540 35.83 9.52 -6.15
N ASP A 541 35.16 10.48 -5.50
CA ASP A 541 33.93 10.22 -4.74
C ASP A 541 32.77 9.78 -5.65
N ALA A 542 32.65 10.41 -6.82
CA ALA A 542 31.69 10.02 -7.86
C ALA A 542 31.94 8.59 -8.36
N THR A 543 33.19 8.21 -8.60
CA THR A 543 33.56 6.84 -8.98
C THR A 543 33.15 5.85 -7.88
N GLY A 544 33.48 6.14 -6.62
CA GLY A 544 33.11 5.30 -5.49
C GLY A 544 31.60 5.21 -5.25
N ALA A 545 30.84 6.27 -5.55
CA ALA A 545 29.39 6.28 -5.49
C ALA A 545 28.77 5.37 -6.56
N LEU A 546 29.25 5.44 -7.80
CA LEU A 546 28.79 4.57 -8.89
C LEU A 546 29.15 3.09 -8.64
N GLN A 547 30.37 2.80 -8.19
CA GLN A 547 30.81 1.43 -7.89
C GLN A 547 29.97 0.75 -6.80
N LYS A 548 29.50 1.49 -5.78
CA LYS A 548 28.58 0.98 -4.76
C LYS A 548 27.22 0.53 -5.32
N LEU A 549 26.81 1.07 -6.47
CA LEU A 549 25.59 0.66 -7.18
C LEU A 549 25.81 -0.56 -8.10
N GLY A 550 27.04 -1.10 -8.15
CA GLY A 550 27.43 -2.20 -9.02
C GLY A 550 27.91 -1.78 -10.42
N TRP A 551 28.19 -0.49 -10.61
CA TRP A 551 28.81 0.03 -11.83
C TRP A 551 30.28 -0.42 -11.95
N LYS A 552 30.70 -0.66 -13.20
CA LYS A 552 32.01 -1.16 -13.63
C LYS A 552 32.54 -0.43 -14.87
N GLY A 553 31.85 0.62 -15.34
CA GLY A 553 32.28 1.42 -16.48
C GLY A 553 33.44 2.38 -16.17
N THR A 554 33.78 3.21 -17.14
CA THR A 554 34.86 4.21 -17.05
C THR A 554 34.29 5.62 -16.89
N ILE A 555 34.89 6.42 -16.00
CA ILE A 555 34.56 7.85 -15.85
C ILE A 555 35.61 8.70 -16.58
N THR A 556 35.15 9.64 -17.41
CA THR A 556 36.01 10.51 -18.22
C THR A 556 35.79 11.97 -17.81
N PRO A 557 36.72 12.58 -17.07
CA PRO A 557 36.61 13.98 -16.67
C PRO A 557 37.03 14.93 -17.79
N THR A 558 36.26 16.00 -17.99
CA THR A 558 36.59 17.15 -18.85
C THR A 558 36.75 18.40 -17.99
N TYR A 559 37.86 19.12 -18.11
CA TYR A 559 38.12 20.28 -17.27
C TYR A 559 37.59 21.58 -17.88
N VAL A 560 36.80 22.33 -17.11
CA VAL A 560 36.15 23.58 -17.53
C VAL A 560 36.70 24.72 -16.69
N LYS A 561 37.24 25.75 -17.36
CA LYS A 561 37.77 26.94 -16.68
C LYS A 561 36.67 27.68 -15.91
N THR A 562 36.94 28.04 -14.67
CA THR A 562 36.04 28.82 -13.82
C THR A 562 36.78 29.85 -12.99
N THR A 563 36.09 30.94 -12.64
CA THR A 563 36.54 31.94 -11.66
C THR A 563 36.03 31.62 -10.24
N ASP A 564 35.12 30.66 -10.11
CA ASP A 564 34.51 30.24 -8.85
C ASP A 564 35.39 29.19 -8.15
N THR A 565 36.09 29.62 -7.09
CA THR A 565 36.97 28.74 -6.31
C THR A 565 36.23 27.61 -5.59
N ALA A 566 34.93 27.75 -5.31
CA ALA A 566 34.14 26.70 -4.65
C ALA A 566 33.82 25.51 -5.57
N LYS A 567 33.99 25.69 -6.90
CA LYS A 567 33.84 24.67 -7.95
C LYS A 567 35.16 23.99 -8.33
N SER A 568 36.29 24.44 -7.80
CA SER A 568 37.61 23.85 -8.07
C SER A 568 37.64 22.36 -7.70
N GLY A 569 38.01 21.49 -8.66
CA GLY A 569 38.11 20.05 -8.46
C GLY A 569 36.78 19.31 -8.28
N LYS A 570 35.64 20.00 -8.41
CA LYS A 570 34.30 19.42 -8.28
C LYS A 570 33.62 19.26 -9.63
N ILE A 571 32.78 18.23 -9.73
CA ILE A 571 31.92 17.99 -10.88
C ILE A 571 30.86 19.09 -10.95
N THR A 572 30.81 19.82 -12.06
CA THR A 572 29.82 20.86 -12.34
C THR A 572 28.67 20.38 -13.21
N ASP A 573 28.90 19.33 -14.00
CA ASP A 573 27.90 18.70 -14.89
C ASP A 573 28.24 17.23 -15.14
N GLN A 574 27.23 16.41 -15.48
CA GLN A 574 27.36 14.96 -15.69
C GLN A 574 26.57 14.48 -16.89
N ASN A 575 27.10 13.48 -17.58
CA ASN A 575 26.41 12.77 -18.65
C ASN A 575 26.75 11.26 -18.58
N PRO A 576 25.77 10.35 -18.48
CA PRO A 576 24.32 10.60 -18.42
C PRO A 576 23.83 11.40 -17.20
N ALA A 577 22.69 12.07 -17.39
CA ALA A 577 22.08 12.93 -16.38
C ALA A 577 21.53 12.13 -15.17
N ALA A 578 21.43 12.77 -14.01
CA ALA A 578 20.85 12.15 -12.82
C ALA A 578 19.42 11.64 -13.08
N GLY A 579 19.10 10.44 -12.58
CA GLY A 579 17.84 9.74 -12.80
C GLY A 579 17.75 8.92 -14.10
N THR A 580 18.72 9.03 -15.02
CA THR A 580 18.77 8.16 -16.21
C THR A 580 19.11 6.71 -15.84
N THR A 581 18.59 5.74 -16.59
CA THR A 581 18.99 4.33 -16.43
C THR A 581 20.11 4.01 -17.41
N ILE A 582 21.23 3.49 -16.90
CA ILE A 582 22.44 3.19 -17.67
C ILE A 582 22.85 1.73 -17.47
N ALA A 583 23.56 1.14 -18.44
CA ALA A 583 24.17 -0.17 -18.25
C ALA A 583 25.30 -0.12 -17.20
N ARG A 584 25.58 -1.24 -16.53
CA ARG A 584 26.61 -1.30 -15.48
C ARG A 584 28.03 -1.06 -16.00
N ASP A 585 28.28 -1.23 -17.30
CA ASP A 585 29.53 -0.94 -17.99
C ASP A 585 29.51 0.38 -18.78
N ALA A 586 28.38 1.09 -18.82
CA ALA A 586 28.24 2.31 -19.62
C ALA A 586 29.25 3.39 -19.19
N PRO A 587 29.91 4.08 -20.15
CA PRO A 587 30.82 5.17 -19.85
C PRO A 587 30.07 6.39 -19.32
N VAL A 588 30.73 7.15 -18.44
CA VAL A 588 30.19 8.37 -17.83
C VAL A 588 31.17 9.51 -18.07
N THR A 589 30.72 10.63 -18.62
CA THR A 589 31.52 11.85 -18.74
C THR A 589 31.10 12.87 -17.70
N VAL A 590 32.06 13.60 -17.14
CA VAL A 590 31.80 14.61 -16.09
C VAL A 590 32.62 15.87 -16.35
N SER A 591 31.97 17.04 -16.29
CA SER A 591 32.68 18.32 -16.37
C SER A 591 33.17 18.70 -14.97
N VAL A 592 34.44 19.07 -14.84
CA VAL A 592 35.11 19.38 -13.57
C VAL A 592 35.62 20.82 -13.58
N GLY A 593 35.28 21.61 -12.56
CA GLY A 593 35.73 22.99 -12.46
C GLY A 593 37.24 23.09 -12.22
N GLN A 594 37.93 23.88 -13.05
CA GLN A 594 39.35 24.20 -12.90
C GLN A 594 39.52 25.71 -12.77
N VAL A 595 40.09 26.19 -11.66
CA VAL A 595 40.29 27.63 -11.46
C VAL A 595 41.36 28.15 -12.42
N SER A 596 41.03 29.21 -13.16
CA SER A 596 42.00 29.94 -13.98
C SER A 596 42.13 31.38 -13.51
N TYR A 597 43.27 31.72 -12.93
CA TYR A 597 43.62 33.12 -12.65
C TYR A 597 44.02 33.82 -13.95
N SER A 598 43.35 34.92 -14.27
CA SER A 598 43.77 35.78 -15.37
C SER A 598 45.02 36.55 -14.95
N SER A 599 46.17 36.18 -15.49
CA SER A 599 47.37 37.01 -15.41
C SER A 599 47.13 38.31 -16.17
N TYR A 600 47.13 39.45 -15.47
CA TYR A 600 47.20 40.75 -16.13
C TYR A 600 48.54 40.86 -16.88
N PRO A 601 48.56 41.34 -18.14
CA PRO A 601 49.81 41.70 -18.80
C PRO A 601 50.46 42.87 -18.06
N SER A 602 51.78 42.84 -17.95
CA SER A 602 52.63 43.83 -17.26
C SER A 602 52.78 45.12 -18.05
#